data_AF-A0A3E4LZ64-F1
#
_entry.id   AF-A0A3E4LZ64-F1
#
_cell.length_a   1.000
_cell.length_b   1.000
_cell.length_c   1.000
_cell.angle_alpha   90.00
_cell.angle_beta   90.00
_cell.angle_gamma   90.00
#
_symmetry.space_group_name_H-M   'P 1'
#
loop_
_entity.id
_entity.type
_entity.pdbx_description
1 polymer ?
#
loop_
_entity_poly.entity_id
_entity_poly.type
_entity_poly.pdbx_seq_one_letter_code
_entity_poly.pdbx_strand_id
1 'polypeptide(L)'
;MSQYYKQIRKIILKRFKYLGIIEKVSVSLYTLFAALLLFSVFSIIFSSNQKITFRVFCFILFVIVIFLIILGFLCSHKKNYYTERTDTINYIADILDNDKKLVDMLIQEITRYIKKVHTFSTWIIGISITFLVLFITIFANCIQKLTDIIIKVSTIKELNNFISDFNALGVKSLTIIFEIIILLLIIVSSTTVLCYCLLGLITFDKKQILTILYDVQYQLYMTEKQKNNLTKEVQNATWFKILNAYINSK
;
A
#
# COMPACT_ATOMS: atom_id res chain seq x y z
N MET A 1 -3.08 11.41 -19.87
CA MET A 1 -4.30 10.58 -19.96
C MET A 1 -5.22 11.19 -20.99
N SER A 2 -5.72 10.37 -21.90
CA SER A 2 -6.62 10.76 -22.99
C SER A 2 -7.92 11.41 -22.48
N GLN A 3 -8.54 12.26 -23.30
CA GLN A 3 -9.85 12.83 -22.97
C GLN A 3 -10.93 11.74 -22.89
N TYR A 4 -10.77 10.68 -23.68
CA TYR A 4 -11.66 9.52 -23.69
C TYR A 4 -11.66 8.78 -22.35
N TYR A 5 -10.48 8.57 -21.72
CA TYR A 5 -10.38 8.05 -20.36
C TYR A 5 -11.18 8.90 -19.35
N LYS A 6 -11.11 10.24 -19.44
CA LYS A 6 -11.85 11.13 -18.54
C LYS A 6 -13.37 10.99 -18.70
N GLN A 7 -13.85 10.76 -19.93
CA GLN A 7 -15.27 10.54 -20.22
C GLN A 7 -15.75 9.20 -19.66
N ILE A 8 -15.04 8.11 -19.95
CA ILE A 8 -15.37 6.77 -19.41
C ILE A 8 -15.33 6.79 -17.87
N ARG A 9 -14.33 7.41 -17.27
CA ARG A 9 -14.24 7.59 -15.81
C ARG A 9 -15.48 8.30 -15.24
N LYS A 10 -15.95 9.38 -15.88
CA LYS A 10 -17.16 10.09 -15.44
C LYS A 10 -18.41 9.21 -15.55
N ILE A 11 -18.53 8.40 -16.61
CA ILE A 11 -19.65 7.47 -16.80
C ILE A 11 -19.65 6.42 -15.68
N ILE A 12 -18.48 5.79 -15.43
CA ILE A 12 -18.32 4.80 -14.37
C ILE A 12 -18.64 5.41 -13.00
N LEU A 13 -18.08 6.57 -12.65
CA LEU A 13 -18.34 7.22 -11.35
C LEU A 13 -19.80 7.62 -11.15
N LYS A 14 -20.53 7.95 -12.23
CA LYS A 14 -21.94 8.33 -12.16
C LYS A 14 -22.86 7.14 -11.90
N ARG A 15 -22.54 5.96 -12.46
CA ARG A 15 -23.37 4.75 -12.37
C ARG A 15 -22.92 3.79 -11.27
N PHE A 16 -21.63 3.69 -11.01
CA PHE A 16 -21.04 2.87 -9.97
C PHE A 16 -20.68 3.74 -8.77
N LYS A 17 -21.69 4.08 -7.95
CA LYS A 17 -21.50 4.96 -6.77
C LYS A 17 -20.55 4.34 -5.76
N TYR A 18 -20.52 3.00 -5.70
CA TYR A 18 -19.55 2.26 -4.90
C TYR A 18 -18.10 2.56 -5.27
N LEU A 19 -17.76 2.86 -6.52
CA LEU A 19 -16.42 3.31 -6.89
C LEU A 19 -16.03 4.57 -6.14
N GLY A 20 -16.92 5.57 -6.14
CA GLY A 20 -16.67 6.84 -5.47
C GLY A 20 -16.61 6.71 -3.94
N ILE A 21 -17.35 5.78 -3.35
CA ILE A 21 -17.28 5.52 -1.90
C ILE A 21 -16.00 4.77 -1.56
N ILE A 22 -15.62 3.75 -2.34
CA ILE A 22 -14.38 2.99 -2.16
C ILE A 22 -13.16 3.89 -2.38
N GLU A 23 -13.21 4.82 -3.33
CA GLU A 23 -12.20 5.86 -3.52
C GLU A 23 -12.10 6.76 -2.29
N LYS A 24 -13.21 7.24 -1.72
CA LYS A 24 -13.19 8.05 -0.48
C LYS A 24 -12.66 7.28 0.73
N VAL A 25 -13.07 6.03 0.91
CA VAL A 25 -12.62 5.17 2.03
C VAL A 25 -11.13 4.87 1.89
N SER A 26 -10.68 4.44 0.71
CA SER A 26 -9.25 4.20 0.47
C SER A 26 -8.42 5.47 0.65
N VAL A 27 -8.89 6.61 0.14
CA VAL A 27 -8.26 7.92 0.37
C VAL A 27 -8.11 8.19 1.85
N SER A 28 -9.20 8.09 2.62
CA SER A 28 -9.19 8.29 4.07
C SER A 28 -8.23 7.35 4.79
N LEU A 29 -8.16 6.07 4.38
CA LEU A 29 -7.27 5.07 4.99
C LEU A 29 -5.81 5.37 4.75
N TYR A 30 -5.42 5.64 3.51
CA TYR A 30 -4.03 5.98 3.21
C TYR A 30 -3.60 7.31 3.82
N THR A 31 -4.48 8.33 3.87
CA THR A 31 -4.18 9.60 4.54
C THR A 31 -4.01 9.42 6.04
N LEU A 32 -4.86 8.61 6.67
CA LEU A 32 -4.78 8.33 8.10
C LEU A 32 -3.53 7.51 8.42
N PHE A 33 -3.19 6.53 7.60
CA PHE A 33 -1.96 5.75 7.73
C PHE A 33 -0.70 6.63 7.58
N ALA A 34 -0.69 7.56 6.62
CA ALA A 34 0.39 8.53 6.48
C ALA A 34 0.50 9.46 7.70
N ALA A 35 -0.62 9.94 8.24
CA ALA A 35 -0.65 10.74 9.46
C ALA A 35 -0.11 9.98 10.69
N LEU A 36 -0.42 8.69 10.80
CA LEU A 36 0.11 7.82 11.86
C LEU A 36 1.61 7.57 11.73
N LEU A 37 2.12 7.40 10.51
CA LEU A 37 3.57 7.30 10.28
C LEU A 37 4.29 8.59 10.67
N LEU A 38 3.71 9.75 10.35
CA LEU A 38 4.28 11.03 10.77
C LEU A 38 4.21 11.20 12.29
N PHE A 39 3.10 10.80 12.92
CA PHE A 39 2.96 10.85 14.38
C PHE A 39 3.92 9.91 15.09
N SER A 40 4.18 8.71 14.55
CA SER A 40 5.13 7.77 15.15
C SER A 40 6.56 8.30 15.05
N VAL A 41 6.97 8.84 13.90
CA VAL A 41 8.26 9.49 13.72
C VAL A 41 8.40 10.70 14.66
N PHE A 42 7.39 11.57 14.73
CA PHE A 42 7.39 12.73 15.62
C PHE A 42 7.50 12.33 17.09
N SER A 43 6.74 11.32 17.51
CA SER A 43 6.75 10.82 18.89
C SER A 43 8.12 10.25 19.27
N ILE A 44 8.80 9.56 18.35
CA ILE A 44 10.14 9.01 18.58
C ILE A 44 11.17 10.15 18.71
N ILE A 45 11.06 11.20 17.89
CA ILE A 45 11.96 12.36 17.95
C ILE A 45 11.75 13.19 19.24
N PHE A 46 10.50 13.39 19.67
CA PHE A 46 10.18 14.38 20.71
C PHE A 46 9.96 13.83 22.12
N SER A 47 9.74 12.52 22.32
CA SER A 47 9.39 12.01 23.64
C SER A 47 10.46 11.08 24.23
N SER A 48 11.25 11.66 25.14
CA SER A 48 12.25 11.01 26.00
C SER A 48 11.68 10.08 27.08
N ASN A 49 10.37 10.09 27.37
CA ASN A 49 9.85 9.56 28.65
C ASN A 49 8.73 8.50 28.57
N GLN A 50 8.41 7.97 27.39
CA GLN A 50 7.39 6.91 27.26
C GLN A 50 7.98 5.62 26.68
N LYS A 51 7.65 4.49 27.30
CA LYS A 51 8.08 3.16 26.86
C LYS A 51 7.61 2.89 25.43
N ILE A 52 8.54 2.55 24.55
CA ILE A 52 8.34 2.19 23.14
C ILE A 52 7.20 1.17 22.97
N THR A 53 7.07 0.22 23.91
CA THR A 53 6.03 -0.82 23.92
C THR A 53 4.60 -0.28 23.95
N PHE A 54 4.31 0.81 24.67
CA PHE A 54 2.96 1.39 24.72
C PHE A 54 2.56 2.02 23.37
N ARG A 55 3.52 2.64 22.68
CA ARG A 55 3.27 3.25 21.36
C ARG A 55 3.04 2.22 20.28
N VAL A 56 3.82 1.13 20.30
CA VAL A 56 3.62 -0.02 19.40
C VAL A 56 2.26 -0.67 19.66
N PHE A 57 1.85 -0.80 20.92
CA PHE A 57 0.55 -1.32 21.29
C PHE A 57 -0.61 -0.45 20.77
N CYS A 58 -0.56 0.87 20.97
CA CYS A 58 -1.56 1.80 20.43
C CYS A 58 -1.64 1.73 18.90
N PHE A 59 -0.50 1.61 18.21
CA PHE A 59 -0.47 1.45 16.75
C PHE A 59 -1.18 0.17 16.29
N ILE A 60 -0.88 -0.97 16.93
CA ILE A 60 -1.51 -2.26 16.60
C ILE A 60 -3.02 -2.21 16.83
N LEU A 61 -3.46 -1.68 17.98
CA LEU A 61 -4.87 -1.62 18.36
C LEU A 61 -5.67 -0.75 17.36
N PHE A 62 -5.06 0.34 16.87
CA PHE A 62 -5.68 1.21 15.89
C PHE A 62 -5.76 0.57 14.49
N VAL A 63 -4.73 -0.18 14.07
CA VAL A 63 -4.77 -0.97 12.81
C VAL A 63 -5.91 -1.99 12.84
N ILE A 64 -6.12 -2.65 13.98
CA ILE A 64 -7.22 -3.61 14.18
C ILE A 64 -8.58 -2.91 14.04
N VAL A 65 -8.77 -1.74 14.67
CA VAL A 65 -10.02 -0.98 14.57
C VAL A 65 -10.32 -0.55 13.13
N ILE A 66 -9.31 -0.06 12.42
CA ILE A 66 -9.43 0.29 11.00
C ILE A 66 -9.85 -0.93 10.17
N PHE A 67 -9.19 -2.06 10.39
CA PHE A 67 -9.50 -3.31 9.69
C PHE A 67 -10.95 -3.75 9.92
N LEU A 68 -11.45 -3.64 11.15
CA LEU A 68 -12.84 -3.94 11.49
C LEU A 68 -13.84 -2.99 10.81
N ILE A 69 -13.53 -1.69 10.70
CA ILE A 69 -14.36 -0.72 9.98
C ILE A 69 -14.45 -1.08 8.49
N ILE A 70 -13.32 -1.44 7.87
CA ILE A 70 -13.27 -1.86 6.46
C ILE A 70 -14.09 -3.13 6.24
N LEU A 71 -13.94 -4.12 7.13
CA LEU A 71 -14.67 -5.39 7.07
C LEU A 71 -16.17 -5.19 7.24
N GLY A 72 -16.57 -4.34 8.20
CA GLY A 72 -17.96 -3.96 8.40
C GLY A 72 -18.56 -3.32 7.15
N PHE A 73 -17.83 -2.37 6.54
CA PHE A 73 -18.26 -1.71 5.32
C PHE A 73 -18.42 -2.68 4.13
N LEU A 74 -17.45 -3.58 3.93
CA LEU A 74 -17.48 -4.60 2.87
C LEU A 74 -18.64 -5.58 3.04
N CYS A 75 -18.90 -6.04 4.27
CA CYS A 75 -19.98 -6.97 4.56
C CYS A 75 -21.37 -6.34 4.36
N SER A 76 -21.57 -5.11 4.81
CA SER A 76 -22.87 -4.43 4.73
C SER A 76 -23.31 -4.07 3.31
N HIS A 77 -22.36 -3.91 2.37
CA HIS A 77 -22.66 -3.43 1.01
C HIS A 77 -22.46 -4.45 -0.10
N LYS A 78 -22.13 -5.70 0.24
CA LYS A 78 -21.80 -6.75 -0.72
C LYS A 78 -22.86 -6.94 -1.80
N LYS A 79 -24.15 -6.94 -1.46
CA LYS A 79 -25.24 -7.24 -2.41
C LYS A 79 -25.42 -6.15 -3.47
N ASN A 80 -25.48 -4.89 -3.05
CA ASN A 80 -25.64 -3.74 -3.95
C ASN A 80 -24.40 -3.47 -4.81
N TYR A 81 -23.21 -3.83 -4.31
CA TYR A 81 -21.97 -3.74 -5.06
C TYR A 81 -22.01 -4.56 -6.36
N TYR A 82 -22.46 -5.81 -6.30
CA TYR A 82 -22.47 -6.68 -7.48
C TYR A 82 -23.51 -6.26 -8.51
N THR A 83 -24.70 -5.82 -8.08
CA THR A 83 -25.73 -5.30 -8.99
C THR A 83 -25.27 -4.04 -9.70
N GLU A 84 -24.82 -3.01 -8.97
CA GLU A 84 -24.38 -1.75 -9.61
C GLU A 84 -23.16 -1.95 -10.53
N ARG A 85 -22.25 -2.87 -10.16
CA ARG A 85 -21.10 -3.22 -11.01
C ARG A 85 -21.57 -3.86 -12.32
N THR A 86 -22.47 -4.83 -12.25
CA THR A 86 -22.98 -5.55 -13.43
C THR A 86 -23.75 -4.60 -14.36
N ASP A 87 -24.59 -3.73 -13.80
CA ASP A 87 -25.34 -2.71 -14.56
C ASP A 87 -24.40 -1.73 -15.26
N THR A 88 -23.31 -1.33 -14.60
CA THR A 88 -22.32 -0.43 -15.18
C THR A 88 -21.53 -1.11 -16.31
N ILE A 89 -21.16 -2.38 -16.14
CA ILE A 89 -20.45 -3.15 -17.19
C ILE A 89 -21.34 -3.31 -18.42
N ASN A 90 -22.59 -3.75 -18.24
CA ASN A 90 -23.54 -3.95 -19.35
C ASN A 90 -23.77 -2.63 -20.12
N TYR A 91 -23.96 -1.52 -19.40
CA TYR A 91 -24.16 -0.21 -20.04
C TYR A 91 -22.95 0.25 -20.86
N ILE A 92 -21.73 0.00 -20.39
CA ILE A 92 -20.50 0.38 -21.10
C ILE A 92 -20.29 -0.57 -22.29
N ALA A 93 -20.57 -1.87 -22.13
CA ALA A 93 -20.53 -2.82 -23.23
C ALA A 93 -21.51 -2.43 -24.35
N ASP A 94 -22.75 -2.04 -24.01
CA ASP A 94 -23.75 -1.60 -24.99
C ASP A 94 -23.32 -0.31 -25.73
N ILE A 95 -22.65 0.63 -25.06
CA ILE A 95 -22.14 1.86 -25.70
C ILE A 95 -20.95 1.56 -26.61
N LEU A 96 -20.10 0.60 -26.25
CA LEU A 96 -18.85 0.30 -26.95
C LEU A 96 -18.90 -0.98 -27.80
N ASP A 97 -20.11 -1.48 -28.11
CA ASP A 97 -20.30 -2.79 -28.78
C ASP A 97 -19.51 -2.91 -30.11
N ASN A 98 -19.35 -1.79 -30.81
CA ASN A 98 -18.59 -1.70 -32.07
C ASN A 98 -17.12 -1.23 -31.91
N ASP A 99 -16.72 -0.85 -30.70
CA ASP A 99 -15.48 -0.10 -30.43
C ASP A 99 -14.48 -0.88 -29.56
N LYS A 100 -14.35 -2.19 -29.81
CA LYS A 100 -13.42 -3.10 -29.10
C LYS A 100 -11.98 -2.58 -29.06
N LYS A 101 -11.53 -1.99 -30.18
CA LYS A 101 -10.19 -1.39 -30.31
C LYS A 101 -9.98 -0.20 -29.35
N LEU A 102 -11.02 0.57 -29.06
CA LEU A 102 -10.96 1.69 -28.11
C LEU A 102 -10.84 1.19 -26.66
N VAL A 103 -11.54 0.11 -26.31
CA VAL A 103 -11.38 -0.56 -25.00
C VAL A 103 -9.95 -1.07 -24.82
N ASP A 104 -9.40 -1.75 -25.82
CA ASP A 104 -8.02 -2.24 -25.80
C ASP A 104 -7.00 -1.11 -25.63
N MET A 105 -7.20 0.00 -26.35
CA MET A 105 -6.33 1.18 -26.23
C MET A 105 -6.40 1.81 -24.83
N LEU A 106 -7.59 1.92 -24.24
CA LEU A 106 -7.77 2.40 -22.86
C LEU A 106 -7.09 1.49 -21.83
N ILE A 107 -7.27 0.18 -21.96
CA ILE A 107 -6.64 -0.82 -21.10
C ILE A 107 -5.12 -0.68 -21.18
N GLN A 108 -4.56 -0.59 -22.39
CA GLN A 108 -3.14 -0.39 -22.59
C GLN A 108 -2.65 0.95 -22.00
N GLU A 109 -3.40 2.04 -22.18
CA GLU A 109 -3.05 3.36 -21.64
C GLU A 109 -2.96 3.32 -20.11
N ILE A 110 -3.99 2.79 -19.45
CA ILE A 110 -4.06 2.70 -17.98
C ILE A 110 -2.99 1.74 -17.45
N THR A 111 -2.79 0.60 -18.11
CA THR A 111 -1.75 -0.38 -17.73
C THR A 111 -0.35 0.22 -17.83
N ARG A 112 -0.04 0.93 -18.93
CA ARG A 112 1.25 1.62 -19.09
C ARG A 112 1.43 2.69 -18.02
N TYR A 113 0.39 3.44 -17.67
CA TYR A 113 0.45 4.42 -16.59
C TYR A 113 0.77 3.76 -15.24
N ILE A 114 0.04 2.71 -14.87
CA ILE A 114 0.27 1.98 -13.61
C ILE A 114 1.69 1.39 -13.59
N LYS A 115 2.16 0.83 -14.70
CA LYS A 115 3.53 0.32 -14.84
C LYS A 115 4.57 1.41 -14.63
N LYS A 116 4.38 2.60 -15.24
CA LYS A 116 5.28 3.75 -15.04
C LYS A 116 5.31 4.19 -13.58
N VAL A 117 4.16 4.27 -12.91
CA VAL A 117 4.10 4.61 -11.49
C VAL A 117 4.81 3.56 -10.64
N HIS A 118 4.59 2.26 -10.92
CA HIS A 118 5.29 1.19 -10.22
C HIS A 118 6.81 1.27 -10.41
N THR A 119 7.28 1.46 -11.64
CA THR A 119 8.71 1.65 -11.92
C THR A 119 9.26 2.85 -11.14
N PHE A 120 8.54 3.97 -11.12
CA PHE A 120 8.92 5.14 -10.32
C PHE A 120 8.98 4.84 -8.82
N SER A 121 8.03 4.08 -8.26
CA SER A 121 8.08 3.60 -6.87
C SER A 121 9.34 2.79 -6.59
N THR A 122 9.70 1.86 -7.49
CA THR A 122 10.90 1.03 -7.37
C THR A 122 12.17 1.89 -7.37
N TRP A 123 12.22 2.93 -8.21
CA TRP A 123 13.33 3.88 -8.23
C TRP A 123 13.49 4.63 -6.91
N ILE A 124 12.39 5.12 -6.33
CA ILE A 124 12.42 5.83 -5.02
C ILE A 124 12.95 4.90 -3.91
N ILE A 125 12.50 3.65 -3.89
CA ILE A 125 12.98 2.66 -2.92
C ILE A 125 14.48 2.43 -3.09
N GLY A 126 14.95 2.25 -4.33
CA GLY A 126 16.37 2.10 -4.63
C GLY A 126 17.20 3.27 -4.10
N ILE A 127 16.81 4.50 -4.42
CA ILE A 127 17.47 5.72 -3.95
C ILE A 127 17.51 5.77 -2.41
N SER A 128 16.39 5.47 -1.76
CA SER A 128 16.27 5.53 -0.30
C SER A 128 17.19 4.53 0.41
N ILE A 129 17.29 3.31 -0.13
CA ILE A 129 18.21 2.27 0.39
C ILE A 129 19.66 2.69 0.18
N THR A 130 20.00 3.25 -0.99
CA THR A 130 21.36 3.75 -1.26
C THR A 130 21.76 4.83 -0.26
N PHE A 131 20.88 5.78 0.06
CA PHE A 131 21.15 6.80 1.09
C PHE A 131 21.36 6.19 2.48
N LEU A 132 20.57 5.17 2.85
CA LEU A 132 20.73 4.47 4.12
C LEU A 132 22.09 3.78 4.22
N VAL A 133 22.49 3.04 3.18
CA VAL A 133 23.80 2.37 3.15
C VAL A 133 24.91 3.39 3.24
N LEU A 134 24.84 4.47 2.47
CA LEU A 134 25.85 5.52 2.43
C LEU A 134 26.00 6.20 3.79
N PHE A 135 24.88 6.44 4.49
CA PHE A 135 24.90 6.97 5.85
C PHE A 135 25.58 6.02 6.83
N ILE A 136 25.22 4.72 6.82
CA ILE A 136 25.87 3.71 7.67
C ILE A 136 27.38 3.65 7.38
N THR A 137 27.77 3.72 6.11
CA THR A 137 29.19 3.71 5.71
C THR A 137 29.94 4.94 6.21
N ILE A 138 29.38 6.16 6.05
CA ILE A 138 29.99 7.38 6.59
C ILE A 138 30.15 7.27 8.11
N PHE A 139 29.12 6.82 8.80
CA PHE A 139 29.12 6.71 10.25
C PHE A 139 30.15 5.69 10.75
N ALA A 140 30.19 4.50 10.14
CA ALA A 140 31.20 3.49 10.44
C ALA A 140 32.62 3.99 10.20
N ASN A 141 32.87 4.68 9.08
CA ASN A 141 34.16 5.27 8.76
C ASN A 141 34.56 6.37 9.76
N CYS A 142 33.62 7.20 10.22
CA CYS A 142 33.87 8.20 11.24
C CYS A 142 34.27 7.54 12.57
N ILE A 143 33.55 6.50 13.02
CA ILE A 143 33.89 5.75 14.23
C ILE A 143 35.29 5.15 14.09
N GLN A 144 35.57 4.48 12.97
CA GLN A 144 36.85 3.82 12.75
C GLN A 144 38.01 4.81 12.76
N LYS A 145 37.85 5.98 12.12
CA LYS A 145 38.85 7.06 12.16
C LYS A 145 39.04 7.64 13.55
N LEU A 146 37.96 7.84 14.31
CA LEU A 146 38.06 8.31 15.70
C LEU A 146 38.84 7.30 16.56
N THR A 147 38.54 6.02 16.42
CA THR A 147 39.27 4.93 17.10
C THR A 147 40.75 4.93 16.70
N ASP A 148 41.07 5.04 15.41
CA ASP A 148 42.46 5.10 14.93
C ASP A 148 43.22 6.31 15.49
N ILE A 149 42.57 7.47 15.59
CA ILE A 149 43.17 8.68 16.18
C ILE A 149 43.45 8.46 17.67
N ILE A 150 42.49 7.90 18.42
CA ILE A 150 42.66 7.58 19.85
C ILE A 150 43.83 6.62 20.05
N ILE A 151 43.91 5.54 19.27
CA ILE A 151 44.99 4.55 19.37
C ILE A 151 46.36 5.16 19.04
N LYS A 152 46.44 6.08 18.07
CA LYS A 152 47.71 6.69 17.65
C LYS A 152 48.19 7.81 18.56
N VAL A 153 47.28 8.54 19.19
CA VAL A 153 47.60 9.74 19.98
C VAL A 153 47.79 9.41 21.47
N SER A 154 47.12 8.37 21.97
CA SER A 154 47.15 8.03 23.41
C SER A 154 48.29 7.09 23.78
N THR A 155 48.91 7.33 24.93
CA THR A 155 49.84 6.37 25.54
C THR A 155 49.09 5.15 26.11
N ILE A 156 49.76 4.01 26.28
CA ILE A 156 49.15 2.75 26.80
C ILE A 156 48.40 2.97 28.13
N LYS A 157 48.89 3.90 28.97
CA LYS A 157 48.29 4.25 30.26
C LYS A 157 47.00 5.07 30.11
N GLU A 158 46.98 6.01 29.17
CA GLU A 158 45.79 6.81 28.82
C GLU A 158 44.74 5.98 28.10
N LEU A 159 45.16 5.03 27.25
CA LEU A 159 44.27 4.11 26.56
C LEU A 159 43.53 3.21 27.57
N ASN A 160 44.24 2.68 28.58
CA ASN A 160 43.62 1.86 29.63
C ASN A 160 42.66 2.66 30.52
N ASN A 161 42.98 3.92 30.84
CA ASN A 161 42.06 4.80 31.56
C ASN A 161 40.83 5.16 30.70
N PHE A 162 41.04 5.42 29.40
CA PHE A 162 39.94 5.67 28.48
C PHE A 162 39.03 4.45 28.36
N ILE A 163 39.58 3.23 28.27
CA ILE A 163 38.81 1.98 28.25
C ILE A 163 38.07 1.77 29.58
N SER A 164 38.67 2.10 30.74
CA SER A 164 37.98 1.99 32.03
C SER A 164 36.83 2.99 32.14
N ASP A 165 37.03 4.23 31.68
CA ASP A 165 36.00 5.28 31.66
C ASP A 165 34.91 4.96 30.63
N PHE A 166 35.28 4.41 29.48
CA PHE A 166 34.33 3.94 28.46
C PHE A 166 33.55 2.73 28.96
N ASN A 167 34.14 1.82 29.74
CA ASN A 167 33.42 0.71 30.36
C ASN A 167 32.49 1.19 31.49
N ALA A 168 32.89 2.21 32.25
CA ALA A 168 32.03 2.86 33.25
C ALA A 168 30.83 3.59 32.61
N LEU A 169 31.01 4.12 31.40
CA LEU A 169 29.97 4.72 30.55
C LEU A 169 29.31 3.72 29.58
N GLY A 170 29.80 2.47 29.51
CA GLY A 170 29.77 1.65 28.29
C GLY A 170 28.40 1.13 27.89
N VAL A 171 27.49 1.06 28.86
CA VAL A 171 26.10 0.74 28.57
C VAL A 171 25.36 1.97 28.04
N LYS A 172 25.68 3.20 28.47
CA LYS A 172 24.97 4.40 28.01
C LYS A 172 25.42 4.87 26.62
N SER A 173 26.72 4.87 26.32
CA SER A 173 27.23 5.39 25.04
C SER A 173 26.92 4.49 23.83
N LEU A 174 27.08 3.17 23.97
CA LEU A 174 26.70 2.20 22.93
C LEU A 174 25.19 2.18 22.68
N THR A 175 24.38 2.33 23.73
CA THR A 175 22.92 2.38 23.60
C THR A 175 22.48 3.61 22.81
N ILE A 176 23.10 4.77 23.04
CA ILE A 176 22.81 6.00 22.26
C ILE A 176 23.15 5.80 20.76
N ILE A 177 24.28 5.15 20.44
CA ILE A 177 24.66 4.88 19.05
C ILE A 177 23.65 3.92 18.39
N PHE A 178 23.27 2.84 19.08
CA PHE A 178 22.24 1.91 18.59
C PHE A 178 20.88 2.60 18.40
N GLU A 179 20.49 3.47 19.33
CA GLU A 179 19.25 4.26 19.23
C GLU A 179 19.27 5.18 18.00
N ILE A 180 20.39 5.85 17.70
CA ILE A 180 20.53 6.69 16.51
C ILE A 180 20.40 5.86 15.22
N ILE A 181 21.01 4.68 15.16
CA ILE A 181 20.91 3.78 14.00
C ILE A 181 19.47 3.30 13.81
N ILE A 182 18.80 2.88 14.89
CA ILE A 182 17.40 2.46 14.86
C ILE A 182 16.49 3.62 14.44
N LEU A 183 16.72 4.83 14.96
CA LEU A 183 15.98 6.04 14.59
C LEU A 183 16.06 6.29 13.08
N LEU A 184 17.27 6.21 12.53
CA LEU A 184 17.52 6.47 11.12
C LEU A 184 16.84 5.41 10.23
N LEU A 185 16.88 4.14 10.65
CA LEU A 185 16.20 3.04 9.97
C LEU A 185 14.68 3.24 9.99
N ILE A 186 14.12 3.71 11.09
CA ILE A 186 12.69 4.07 11.20
C ILE A 186 12.35 5.25 10.28
N ILE A 187 13.19 6.28 10.20
CA ILE A 187 12.95 7.44 9.31
C ILE A 187 12.98 7.02 7.83
N VAL A 188 13.97 6.22 7.41
CA VAL A 188 14.05 5.76 6.02
C VAL A 188 12.91 4.81 5.66
N SER A 189 12.58 3.86 6.54
CA SER A 189 11.47 2.92 6.32
C SER A 189 10.10 3.63 6.31
N SER A 190 9.86 4.57 7.22
CA SER A 190 8.62 5.37 7.21
C SER A 190 8.49 6.22 5.96
N THR A 191 9.57 6.84 5.47
CA THR A 191 9.57 7.67 4.26
C THR A 191 9.28 6.83 3.00
N THR A 192 9.86 5.64 2.91
CA THR A 192 9.61 4.71 1.79
C THR A 192 8.18 4.18 1.80
N VAL A 193 7.67 3.79 2.98
CA VAL A 193 6.28 3.36 3.14
C VAL A 193 5.31 4.50 2.79
N LEU A 194 5.58 5.73 3.22
CA LEU A 194 4.74 6.89 2.92
C LEU A 194 4.70 7.19 1.42
N CYS A 195 5.85 7.12 0.73
CA CYS A 195 5.89 7.22 -0.73
C CYS A 195 5.04 6.13 -1.40
N TYR A 196 5.11 4.89 -0.91
CA TYR A 196 4.31 3.80 -1.44
C TYR A 196 2.81 4.01 -1.24
N CYS A 197 2.39 4.54 -0.09
CA CYS A 197 1.00 4.90 0.19
C CYS A 197 0.49 6.02 -0.74
N LEU A 198 1.29 7.06 -0.97
CA LEU A 198 0.94 8.15 -1.89
C LEU A 198 0.82 7.66 -3.35
N LEU A 199 1.73 6.81 -3.79
CA LEU A 199 1.68 6.24 -5.15
C LEU A 199 0.54 5.21 -5.28
N GLY A 200 0.24 4.48 -4.19
CA GLY A 200 -0.94 3.64 -4.04
C GLY A 200 -2.23 4.43 -4.26
N LEU A 201 -2.38 5.58 -3.58
CA LEU A 201 -3.51 6.50 -3.76
C LEU A 201 -3.70 6.94 -5.21
N ILE A 202 -2.62 7.39 -5.86
CA ILE A 202 -2.66 7.90 -7.22
C ILE A 202 -3.07 6.82 -8.24
N THR A 203 -2.75 5.55 -7.96
CA THR A 203 -3.05 4.41 -8.85
C THR A 203 -4.32 3.66 -8.50
N PHE A 204 -4.87 3.84 -7.30
CA PHE A 204 -5.99 3.05 -6.79
C PHE A 204 -7.24 3.16 -7.67
N ASP A 205 -7.73 4.37 -7.93
CA ASP A 205 -8.88 4.61 -8.82
C ASP A 205 -8.64 4.04 -10.23
N LYS A 206 -7.42 4.21 -10.74
CA LYS A 206 -7.04 3.69 -12.07
C LYS A 206 -7.06 2.16 -12.13
N LYS A 207 -6.66 1.48 -11.05
CA LYS A 207 -6.74 0.01 -10.95
C LYS A 207 -8.19 -0.46 -10.93
N GLN A 208 -9.08 0.24 -10.21
CA GLN A 208 -10.49 -0.13 -10.17
C GLN A 208 -11.18 0.07 -11.53
N ILE A 209 -10.93 1.19 -12.20
CA ILE A 209 -11.41 1.44 -13.57
C ILE A 209 -10.87 0.38 -14.54
N LEU A 210 -9.59 0.01 -14.40
CA LEU A 210 -8.98 -1.04 -15.22
C LEU A 210 -9.69 -2.38 -15.05
N THR A 211 -10.03 -2.79 -13.82
CA THR A 211 -10.79 -4.02 -13.56
C THR A 211 -12.15 -4.00 -14.27
N ILE A 212 -12.88 -2.88 -14.19
CA ILE A 212 -14.18 -2.74 -14.88
C ILE A 212 -13.99 -2.82 -16.40
N LEU A 213 -12.94 -2.21 -16.95
CA LEU A 213 -12.65 -2.28 -18.38
C LEU A 213 -12.28 -3.69 -18.84
N TYR A 214 -11.57 -4.47 -18.03
CA TYR A 214 -11.33 -5.89 -18.33
C TYR A 214 -12.62 -6.71 -18.34
N ASP A 215 -13.55 -6.44 -17.42
CA ASP A 215 -14.86 -7.11 -17.43
C ASP A 215 -15.69 -6.72 -18.67
N VAL A 216 -15.65 -5.44 -19.07
CA VAL A 216 -16.30 -4.96 -20.31
C VAL A 216 -15.67 -5.61 -21.54
N GLN A 217 -14.34 -5.65 -21.60
CA GLN A 217 -13.59 -6.34 -22.66
C GLN A 217 -14.06 -7.79 -22.74
N TYR A 218 -14.08 -8.52 -21.63
CA TYR A 218 -14.54 -9.90 -21.57
C TYR A 218 -15.97 -10.07 -22.10
N GLN A 219 -16.91 -9.17 -21.76
CA GLN A 219 -18.27 -9.20 -22.30
C GLN A 219 -18.32 -8.95 -23.81
N LEU A 220 -17.50 -8.03 -24.34
CA LEU A 220 -17.45 -7.69 -25.77
C LEU A 220 -16.82 -8.80 -26.64
N TYR A 221 -15.91 -9.61 -26.08
CA TYR A 221 -15.32 -10.75 -26.78
C TYR A 221 -16.09 -12.06 -26.59
N MET A 222 -17.08 -12.10 -25.69
CA MET A 222 -17.95 -13.25 -25.48
C MET A 222 -18.93 -13.43 -26.63
N THR A 223 -18.90 -14.58 -27.30
CA THR A 223 -19.92 -14.94 -28.31
C THR A 223 -21.26 -15.21 -27.62
N GLU A 224 -22.40 -14.87 -28.24
CA GLU A 224 -23.75 -15.17 -27.69
C GLU A 224 -23.92 -16.63 -27.26
N LYS A 225 -23.33 -17.57 -28.01
CA LYS A 225 -23.36 -19.00 -27.72
C LYS A 225 -22.61 -19.36 -26.42
N GLN A 226 -21.51 -18.67 -26.12
CA GLN A 226 -20.74 -18.84 -24.88
C GLN A 226 -21.44 -18.17 -23.70
N LYS A 227 -22.05 -17.00 -23.91
CA LYS A 227 -22.87 -16.29 -22.91
C LYS A 227 -24.04 -17.18 -22.45
N ASN A 228 -24.72 -17.83 -23.38
CA ASN A 228 -25.83 -18.75 -23.08
C ASN A 228 -25.38 -20.02 -22.34
N ASN A 229 -24.21 -20.58 -22.66
CA ASN A 229 -23.68 -21.75 -21.95
C ASN A 229 -23.24 -21.40 -20.51
N LEU A 230 -22.56 -20.28 -20.31
CA LEU A 230 -22.19 -19.80 -18.97
C LEU A 230 -23.42 -19.51 -18.10
N THR A 231 -24.47 -18.92 -18.68
CA THR A 231 -25.71 -18.66 -17.94
C THR A 231 -26.37 -19.95 -17.48
N LYS A 232 -26.36 -21.00 -18.31
CA LYS A 232 -26.83 -22.35 -17.94
C LYS A 232 -25.96 -23.01 -16.87
N GLU A 233 -24.64 -22.91 -16.96
CA GLU A 233 -23.73 -23.46 -15.94
C GLU A 233 -23.88 -22.75 -14.58
N VAL A 234 -23.99 -21.43 -14.57
CA VAL A 234 -24.23 -20.65 -13.34
C VAL A 234 -25.58 -21.01 -12.74
N GLN A 235 -26.65 -21.11 -13.54
CA GLN A 235 -27.96 -21.58 -13.05
C GLN A 235 -27.87 -22.99 -12.45
N ASN A 236 -27.23 -23.92 -13.13
CA ASN A 236 -27.04 -25.28 -12.64
C ASN A 236 -26.25 -25.31 -11.33
N ALA A 237 -25.16 -24.54 -11.21
CA ALA A 237 -24.36 -24.46 -9.99
C ALA A 237 -25.14 -23.84 -8.81
N THR A 238 -26.02 -22.87 -9.10
CA THR A 238 -26.88 -22.24 -8.08
C THR A 238 -27.95 -23.21 -7.60
N TRP A 239 -28.58 -23.95 -8.53
CA TRP A 239 -29.51 -25.03 -8.22
C TRP A 239 -28.85 -26.14 -7.41
N PHE A 240 -27.63 -26.56 -7.76
CA PHE A 240 -26.87 -27.55 -6.99
C PHE A 240 -26.59 -27.08 -5.56
N LYS A 241 -26.23 -25.80 -5.36
CA LYS A 241 -26.06 -25.24 -4.00
C LYS A 241 -27.35 -25.22 -3.20
N ILE A 242 -28.47 -24.87 -3.81
CA ILE A 242 -29.78 -24.86 -3.15
C ILE A 242 -30.20 -26.28 -2.78
N LEU A 243 -29.99 -27.24 -3.69
CA LEU A 243 -30.31 -28.65 -3.47
C LEU A 243 -29.46 -29.25 -2.33
N ASN A 244 -28.15 -28.97 -2.31
CA ASN A 244 -27.25 -29.44 -1.25
C ASN A 244 -27.58 -28.81 0.12
N ALA A 245 -28.00 -27.54 0.14
CA ALA A 245 -28.45 -26.89 1.36
C ALA A 245 -29.75 -27.50 1.91
N TYR A 246 -30.66 -27.91 1.02
CA TYR A 246 -31.92 -28.57 1.40
C TYR A 246 -31.69 -29.99 1.92
N ILE A 247 -30.81 -30.77 1.27
CA ILE A 247 -30.46 -32.14 1.70
C ILE A 247 -29.77 -32.13 3.07
N ASN A 248 -28.87 -31.19 3.32
CA ASN A 248 -28.16 -31.08 4.62
C ASN A 248 -28.98 -30.43 5.74
N SER A 249 -30.22 -30.00 5.47
CA SER A 249 -31.13 -29.41 6.46
C SER A 249 -32.20 -30.38 7.00
N LYS A 250 -32.19 -31.64 6.52
CA LYS A 250 -33.01 -32.76 7.01
C LYS A 250 -32.15 -33.73 7.80
#